data_AF-A0A4R4LBI5-F1
#
_entry.id   AF-A0A4R4LBI5-F1
#
_cell.length_a   1.000
_cell.length_b   1.000
_cell.length_c   1.000
_cell.angle_alpha   90.00
_cell.angle_beta   90.00
_cell.angle_gamma   90.00
#
_symmetry.space_group_name_H-M   'P 1'
#
loop_
_entity.id
_entity.type
_entity.pdbx_description
1 polymer ?
#
loop_
_entity_poly.entity_id
_entity_poly.type
_entity_poly.pdbx_seq_one_letter_code
_entity_poly.pdbx_strand_id
1 'polypeptide(L)'
;MSDQPDLARADLLGMLADMTAKPVDQVSHRVGSMELAWLVHLVEQRYQRRLDLTDDQLAAIRTVDDALAVFRTSLTSATDG
;
A
#
# COMPACT_ATOMS: atom_id res chain seq x y z
N MET A 1 5.03 5.68 -23.52
CA MET A 1 4.12 6.32 -22.55
C MET A 1 4.29 5.57 -21.25
N SER A 2 5.23 5.98 -20.41
CA SER A 2 5.48 5.32 -19.13
C SER A 2 4.51 5.90 -18.10
N ASP A 3 3.24 5.49 -18.20
CA ASP A 3 2.25 5.62 -17.12
C ASP A 3 2.57 4.53 -16.10
N GLN A 4 3.78 4.60 -15.52
CA GLN A 4 4.12 3.71 -14.42
C GLN A 4 3.32 4.27 -13.24
N PRO A 5 2.35 3.52 -12.68
CA PRO A 5 1.47 4.07 -11.67
C PRO A 5 2.36 4.30 -10.44
N ASP A 6 2.72 5.56 -10.20
CA ASP A 6 3.39 5.93 -8.96
C ASP A 6 2.36 5.73 -7.86
N LEU A 7 2.49 4.62 -7.12
CA LEU A 7 1.67 4.37 -5.96
C LEU A 7 1.81 5.59 -5.04
N ALA A 8 0.73 6.35 -4.92
CA ALA A 8 0.69 7.59 -4.15
C ALA A 8 -0.13 7.40 -2.87
N ARG A 9 0.10 8.26 -1.87
CA ARG A 9 -0.68 8.26 -0.63
C ARG A 9 -2.19 8.37 -0.88
N ALA A 10 -2.57 9.16 -1.88
CA ALA A 10 -3.97 9.34 -2.27
C ALA A 10 -4.60 8.04 -2.82
N ASP A 11 -3.83 7.20 -3.50
CA ASP A 11 -4.29 5.90 -4.01
C ASP A 11 -4.57 4.96 -2.83
N LEU A 12 -3.63 4.84 -1.87
CA LEU A 12 -3.85 4.04 -0.66
C LEU A 12 -5.04 4.53 0.18
N LEU A 13 -5.20 5.84 0.34
CA LEU A 13 -6.35 6.40 1.04
C LEU A 13 -7.66 6.13 0.29
N GLY A 14 -7.66 6.25 -1.04
CA GLY A 14 -8.83 5.93 -1.87
C GLY A 14 -9.23 4.46 -1.74
N MET A 15 -8.25 3.56 -1.70
CA MET A 15 -8.48 2.14 -1.44
C MET A 15 -9.09 1.93 -0.04
N LEU A 16 -8.48 2.48 1.01
CA LEU A 16 -9.00 2.33 2.38
C LEU A 16 -10.40 2.95 2.55
N ALA A 17 -10.68 4.06 1.84
CA ALA A 17 -11.99 4.69 1.79
C ALA A 17 -13.06 3.75 1.22
N ASP A 18 -12.74 3.06 0.13
CA ASP A 18 -13.61 2.04 -0.48
C ASP A 18 -13.89 0.89 0.49
N MET A 19 -12.84 0.34 1.12
CA MET A 19 -12.96 -0.73 2.12
C MET A 19 -13.81 -0.34 3.33
N THR A 20 -13.65 0.89 3.82
CA THR A 20 -14.35 1.37 5.02
C THR A 20 -15.70 2.02 4.73
N ALA A 21 -16.07 2.16 3.46
CA ALA A 21 -17.22 2.94 2.99
C ALA A 21 -17.25 4.37 3.56
N LYS A 22 -16.08 4.98 3.73
CA LYS A 22 -15.89 6.33 4.29
C LYS A 22 -15.14 7.21 3.30
N PRO A 23 -15.36 8.53 3.30
CA PRO A 23 -14.53 9.43 2.50
C PRO A 23 -13.09 9.41 3.02
N VAL A 24 -12.13 9.64 2.12
CA VAL A 24 -10.69 9.65 2.41
C VAL A 24 -10.29 10.56 3.56
N ASP A 25 -11.04 11.65 3.80
CA ASP A 25 -10.83 12.60 4.90
C ASP A 25 -11.19 12.02 6.28
N GLN A 26 -12.09 11.03 6.30
CA GLN A 26 -12.52 10.32 7.51
C GLN A 26 -11.79 8.97 7.70
N VAL A 27 -10.93 8.59 6.75
CA VAL A 27 -10.10 7.39 6.87
C VAL A 27 -8.96 7.68 7.84
N SER A 28 -8.80 6.83 8.84
CA SER A 28 -7.68 6.91 9.77
C SER A 28 -6.36 6.80 9.02
N HIS A 29 -5.44 7.72 9.30
CA HIS A 29 -4.07 7.60 8.81
C HIS A 29 -3.31 6.43 9.45
N ARG A 30 -3.83 5.90 10.56
CA ARG A 30 -3.31 4.67 11.18
C ARG A 30 -3.84 3.47 10.42
N VAL A 31 -2.94 2.53 10.16
CA VAL A 31 -3.25 1.28 9.46
C VAL A 31 -3.12 0.16 10.48
N GLY A 32 -4.21 -0.57 10.71
CA GLY A 32 -4.18 -1.81 11.48
C GLY A 32 -3.74 -3.01 10.63
N SER A 33 -3.49 -4.16 11.27
CA SER A 33 -3.06 -5.39 10.57
C SER A 33 -4.04 -5.84 9.48
N MET A 34 -5.34 -5.61 9.65
CA MET A 34 -6.36 -5.97 8.66
C MET A 34 -6.31 -5.06 7.44
N GLU A 35 -6.25 -3.74 7.66
CA GLU A 35 -6.11 -2.74 6.60
C GLU A 35 -4.81 -2.94 5.83
N LEU A 36 -3.72 -3.25 6.55
CA LEU A 36 -2.42 -3.56 5.95
C LEU A 36 -2.50 -4.80 5.06
N ALA A 37 -3.04 -5.91 5.57
CA ALA A 37 -3.17 -7.15 4.79
C ALA A 37 -4.02 -6.94 3.53
N TRP A 38 -5.09 -6.14 3.65
CA TRP A 38 -5.94 -5.79 2.51
C TRP A 38 -5.22 -4.90 1.49
N LEU A 39 -4.49 -3.88 1.94
CA LEU A 39 -3.68 -3.01 1.09
C LEU A 39 -2.61 -3.80 0.33
N VAL A 40 -1.89 -4.68 1.03
CA VAL A 40 -0.90 -5.58 0.41
C VAL A 40 -1.59 -6.39 -0.68
N HIS A 41 -2.70 -7.06 -0.36
CA HIS A 41 -3.41 -7.89 -1.32
C HIS A 41 -3.88 -7.11 -2.57
N LEU A 42 -4.38 -5.88 -2.38
CA LEU A 42 -4.86 -5.05 -3.48
C LEU A 42 -3.72 -4.53 -4.36
N VAL A 43 -2.60 -4.14 -3.76
CA VAL A 43 -1.39 -3.78 -4.51
C VAL A 43 -0.88 -5.00 -5.28
N GLU A 44 -0.84 -6.18 -4.66
CA GLU A 44 -0.42 -7.39 -5.35
C GLU A 44 -1.31 -7.73 -6.55
N GLN A 45 -2.64 -7.61 -6.41
CA GLN A 45 -3.58 -7.79 -7.51
C GLN A 45 -3.37 -6.74 -8.62
N ARG A 46 -3.24 -5.46 -8.25
CA ARG A 46 -3.13 -4.33 -9.19
C ARG A 46 -1.86 -4.41 -10.03
N TYR A 47 -0.74 -4.73 -9.40
CA TYR A 47 0.56 -4.84 -10.06
C TYR A 47 0.82 -6.26 -10.59
N GLN A 48 -0.11 -7.20 -10.36
CA GLN A 48 0.02 -8.63 -10.68
C GLN A 48 1.37 -9.22 -10.21
N ARG A 49 1.86 -8.75 -9.06
CA ARG A 49 3.16 -9.11 -8.48
C ARG A 49 3.02 -9.34 -7.00
N ARG A 50 3.80 -10.28 -6.48
CA ARG A 50 3.87 -10.52 -5.04
C ARG A 50 4.77 -9.47 -4.39
N LEU A 51 4.29 -8.82 -3.33
CA LEU A 51 5.13 -7.94 -2.53
C LEU A 51 5.92 -8.82 -1.56
N ASP A 52 7.23 -8.95 -1.79
CA ASP A 52 8.12 -9.68 -0.88
C ASP A 52 8.42 -8.81 0.35
N LEU A 53 7.43 -8.68 1.23
CA LEU A 53 7.54 -7.95 2.49
C LEU A 53 7.91 -8.90 3.60
N THR A 54 8.97 -8.56 4.33
CA THR A 54 9.34 -9.29 5.53
C THR A 54 8.39 -8.94 6.68
N ASP A 55 8.28 -9.83 7.66
CA ASP A 55 7.46 -9.62 8.86
C ASP A 55 7.85 -8.33 9.60
N ASP A 56 9.14 -8.00 9.63
CA ASP A 56 9.68 -6.76 10.19
C ASP A 56 9.15 -5.50 9.46
N GLN A 57 9.15 -5.54 8.12
CA GLN A 57 8.60 -4.45 7.30
C GLN A 57 7.09 -4.30 7.53
N LEU A 58 6.35 -5.41 7.65
CA LEU A 58 4.92 -5.39 7.97
C LEU A 58 4.66 -4.84 9.38
N ALA A 59 5.48 -5.21 10.37
CA ALA A 59 5.36 -4.75 11.75
C ALA A 59 5.76 -3.27 11.95
N ALA A 60 6.63 -2.74 11.08
CA ALA A 60 7.01 -1.33 11.05
C ALA A 60 5.85 -0.44 10.56
N ILE A 61 4.93 -0.98 9.74
CA ILE A 61 3.83 -0.22 9.18
C ILE A 61 2.77 0.05 10.24
N ARG A 62 2.69 1.31 10.68
CA ARG A 62 1.64 1.80 11.59
C ARG A 62 0.74 2.85 10.98
N THR A 63 1.15 3.39 9.83
CA THR A 63 0.42 4.43 9.11
C THR A 63 0.40 4.17 7.61
N VAL A 64 -0.47 4.89 6.92
CA VAL A 64 -0.56 4.87 5.45
C VAL A 64 0.76 5.33 4.82
N ASP A 65 1.49 6.23 5.48
CA ASP A 65 2.77 6.74 4.98
C ASP A 65 3.88 5.68 5.06
N ASP A 66 3.94 4.95 6.18
CA ASP A 66 4.85 3.79 6.32
C ASP A 66 4.54 2.73 5.27
N ALA A 67 3.26 2.40 5.08
CA ALA A 67 2.82 1.44 4.06
C ALA A 67 3.28 1.88 2.66
N LEU A 68 3.11 3.16 2.34
CA LEU A 68 3.50 3.74 1.06
C LEU A 68 5.01 3.62 0.83
N ALA A 69 5.82 4.00 1.82
CA ALA A 69 7.28 3.90 1.73
C ALA A 69 7.73 2.46 1.49
N VAL A 70 7.16 1.51 2.23
CA VAL A 70 7.47 0.08 2.10
C VAL A 70 7.05 -0.46 0.74
N PHE A 71 5.83 -0.18 0.28
CA PHE A 71 5.38 -0.67 -1.02
C PHE A 71 6.19 -0.07 -2.17
N ARG A 72 6.51 1.23 -2.13
CA ARG A 72 7.35 1.87 -3.15
C ARG A 72 8.75 1.29 -3.18
N THR A 73 9.36 1.02 -2.02
CA THR A 73 10.69 0.40 -2.00
C THR A 73 10.65 -1.00 -2.62
N SER A 74 9.64 -1.82 -2.29
CA SER A 74 9.52 -3.17 -2.84
C SER A 74 9.22 -3.18 -4.34
N LEU A 75 8.35 -2.28 -4.81
CA LEU A 75 8.03 -2.14 -6.23
C LEU A 75 9.22 -1.63 -7.05
N THR A 76 10.03 -0.73 -6.48
CA THR A 76 11.27 -0.24 -7.12
C THR A 76 12.34 -1.32 -7.18
N SER A 77 12.59 -2.03 -6.08
CA SER A 77 13.60 -3.10 -6.05
C SER A 77 13.32 -4.22 -7.07
N ALA A 78 12.06 -4.45 -7.42
CA ALA A 78 11.66 -5.46 -8.40
C ALA A 78 11.84 -5.05 -9.88
N THR A 79 12.29 -3.82 -10.17
CA THR A 79 12.57 -3.36 -11.55
C THR A 79 14.06 -3.38 -11.92
N ASP A 80 14.96 -3.61 -10.95
CA ASP A 80 16.42 -3.61 -11.12
C ASP A 80 17.00 -5.03 -11.32
N GLY A 81 16.19 -5.97 -11.83
CA GLY A 81 16.56 -7.38 -12.01
C GLY A 81 16.27 -7.90 -13.42
#